data_AF-A0A968BZW5-F1
#
_entry.id   AF-A0A968BZW5-F1
#
_cell.length_a   1.000
_cell.length_b   1.000
_cell.length_c   1.000
_cell.angle_alpha   90.00
_cell.angle_beta   90.00
_cell.angle_gamma   90.00
#
_symmetry.space_group_name_H-M   'P 1'
#
loop_
_entity.id
_entity.type
_entity.pdbx_description
1 polymer ?
#
loop_
_entity_poly.entity_id
_entity_poly.type
_entity_poly.pdbx_seq_one_letter_code
_entity_poly.pdbx_strand_id
1 'polypeptide(L)'
;MTCKERSLLLELLSRAADVAEKTDGRVVIEPLNRYETHLVNHIGTAAELCESVGSPRLGILADFYHMNLEEADMEQSITDVAEHIFHVQLGDSNRLLPGQGHLAFQPG
;
A
#
# COMPACT_ATOMS: atom_id res chain seq x y z
N MET A 1 12.45 -0.83 8.56
CA MET A 1 13.31 -0.13 7.57
C MET A 1 14.33 0.79 8.24
N THR A 2 15.61 0.68 7.89
CA THR A 2 16.70 1.58 8.30
C THR A 2 16.73 2.88 7.50
N CYS A 3 17.45 3.91 7.96
CA CYS A 3 17.59 5.18 7.20
C CYS A 3 18.17 4.96 5.80
N LYS A 4 19.16 4.07 5.65
CA LYS A 4 19.80 3.78 4.36
C LYS A 4 18.82 3.10 3.40
N GLU A 5 18.04 2.13 3.89
CA GLU A 5 16.99 1.47 3.09
C GLU A 5 15.91 2.47 2.67
N ARG A 6 15.48 3.36 3.57
CA ARG A 6 14.49 4.40 3.25
C ARG A 6 14.99 5.33 2.15
N SER A 7 16.21 5.82 2.25
CA SER A 7 16.81 6.68 1.22
C SER A 7 16.89 5.98 -0.14
N LEU A 8 17.32 4.71 -0.15
CA LEU A 8 17.40 3.93 -1.39
C LEU A 8 16.00 3.67 -1.99
N LEU A 9 15.02 3.34 -1.15
CA LEU A 9 13.65 3.10 -1.60
C LEU A 9 13.06 4.36 -2.24
N LEU A 10 13.25 5.53 -1.63
CA LEU A 10 12.81 6.80 -2.22
C LEU A 10 13.47 7.07 -3.57
N GLU A 11 14.78 6.87 -3.70
CA GLU A 11 15.48 7.03 -4.98
C GLU A 11 14.88 6.13 -6.07
N LEU A 12 14.64 4.86 -5.74
CA LEU A 12 14.08 3.88 -6.68
C LEU A 12 12.64 4.21 -7.05
N LEU A 13 11.81 4.63 -6.08
CA LEU A 13 10.43 5.04 -6.31
C LEU A 13 10.36 6.30 -7.17
N SER A 14 11.20 7.30 -6.93
CA SER A 14 11.28 8.50 -7.78
C SER A 14 11.63 8.12 -9.23
N ARG A 15 12.62 7.23 -9.42
CA ARG A 15 12.99 6.77 -10.76
C ARG A 15 11.86 5.98 -11.46
N ALA A 16 11.13 5.16 -10.71
CA ALA A 16 9.99 4.42 -11.23
C ALA A 16 8.85 5.39 -11.62
N ALA A 17 8.59 6.40 -10.78
CA ALA A 17 7.60 7.44 -11.03
C ALA A 17 7.95 8.29 -12.26
N ASP A 18 9.22 8.72 -12.43
CA ASP A 18 9.70 9.46 -13.61
C ASP A 18 9.46 8.70 -14.93
N VAL A 19 9.53 7.37 -14.89
CA VAL A 19 9.22 6.52 -16.04
C VAL A 19 7.70 6.44 -16.23
N ALA A 20 6.95 6.23 -15.16
CA ALA A 20 5.49 6.13 -15.20
C ALA A 20 4.83 7.41 -15.73
N GLU A 21 5.34 8.59 -15.38
CA GLU A 21 4.87 9.91 -15.85
C GLU A 21 4.95 10.09 -17.37
N LYS A 22 5.80 9.33 -18.05
CA LYS A 22 5.93 9.35 -19.51
C LYS A 22 4.96 8.39 -20.21
N THR A 23 4.09 7.75 -19.42
CA THR A 23 3.15 6.72 -19.88
C THR A 23 1.76 6.98 -19.27
N ASP A 24 0.77 6.19 -19.71
CA ASP A 24 -0.54 6.17 -19.04
C ASP A 24 -0.57 5.25 -17.81
N GLY A 25 0.54 4.56 -17.52
CA GLY A 25 0.69 3.67 -16.38
C GLY A 25 0.76 4.38 -15.04
N ARG A 26 0.71 3.57 -13.97
CA ARG A 26 0.89 3.98 -12.58
C ARG A 26 1.80 2.96 -11.90
N VAL A 27 2.54 3.41 -10.90
CA VAL A 27 3.29 2.56 -9.97
C VAL A 27 2.54 2.56 -8.66
N VAL A 28 2.43 1.38 -8.03
CA VAL A 28 1.79 1.24 -6.73
C VAL A 28 2.74 0.59 -5.74
N ILE A 29 2.77 1.11 -4.53
CA ILE A 29 3.42 0.48 -3.39
C ILE A 29 2.38 -0.42 -2.74
N GLU A 30 2.69 -1.71 -2.61
CA GLU A 30 1.89 -2.67 -1.87
C GLU A 30 2.55 -2.92 -0.51
N PRO A 31 1.98 -2.42 0.59
CA PRO A 31 2.40 -2.81 1.93
C PRO A 31 2.08 -4.30 2.15
N LEU A 32 3.11 -5.08 2.48
CA LEU A 32 2.95 -6.51 2.73
C LEU A 32 3.04 -6.78 4.23
N ASN A 33 2.55 -7.93 4.68
CA ASN A 33 2.70 -8.30 6.09
C ASN A 33 4.18 -8.52 6.47
N ARG A 34 4.46 -8.50 7.77
CA ARG A 34 5.80 -8.65 8.37
C ARG A 34 6.50 -9.96 8.04
N TYR A 35 5.78 -10.95 7.52
CA TYR A 35 6.35 -12.24 7.12
C TYR A 35 6.86 -12.23 5.67
N GLU A 36 6.45 -11.24 4.88
CA GLU A 36 6.79 -11.13 3.45
C GLU A 36 7.79 -10.00 3.17
N THR A 37 7.80 -8.94 3.99
CA THR A 37 8.79 -7.87 3.92
C THR A 37 9.01 -7.18 5.26
N HIS A 38 10.17 -6.55 5.43
CA HIS A 38 10.48 -5.65 6.56
C HIS A 38 10.55 -4.16 6.14
N LEU A 39 10.27 -3.86 4.87
CA LEU A 39 10.41 -2.53 4.29
C LEU A 39 9.18 -1.66 4.55
N VAL A 40 8.02 -2.07 4.02
CA VAL A 40 6.75 -1.32 4.12
C VAL A 40 5.64 -2.29 4.49
N ASN A 41 5.12 -2.15 5.70
CA ASN A 41 4.09 -3.04 6.25
C ASN A 41 2.75 -2.36 6.51
N HIS A 42 2.76 -1.03 6.71
CA HIS A 42 1.57 -0.23 6.94
C HIS A 42 1.30 0.70 5.77
N ILE A 43 0.03 0.95 5.49
CA ILE A 43 -0.37 1.83 4.39
C ILE A 43 -0.02 3.29 4.66
N GLY A 44 -0.03 3.72 5.93
CA GLY A 44 0.43 5.05 6.33
C GLY A 44 1.90 5.30 5.95
N THR A 45 2.77 4.30 6.14
CA THR A 45 4.18 4.39 5.70
C THR A 45 4.30 4.47 4.18
N ALA A 46 3.44 3.77 3.43
CA ALA A 46 3.41 3.90 1.97
C ALA A 46 2.94 5.29 1.52
N ALA A 47 1.96 5.88 2.20
CA ALA A 47 1.50 7.25 1.93
C ALA A 47 2.63 8.26 2.15
N GLU A 48 3.36 8.18 3.27
CA GLU A 48 4.53 9.04 3.54
C GLU A 48 5.60 8.95 2.42
N LEU A 49 5.79 7.75 1.85
CA LEU A 49 6.71 7.55 0.73
C LEU A 49 6.16 8.17 -0.56
N CYS A 50 4.86 8.02 -0.84
CA CYS A 50 4.21 8.65 -1.99
C CYS A 50 4.32 10.18 -1.93
N GLU A 51 4.03 10.76 -0.76
CA GLU A 51 4.16 12.20 -0.51
C GLU A 51 5.60 12.69 -0.65
N SER A 52 6.56 11.92 -0.13
CA SER A 52 8.00 12.25 -0.24
C SER A 52 8.47 12.26 -1.70
N VAL A 53 7.91 11.39 -2.55
CA VAL A 53 8.23 11.35 -3.99
C VAL A 53 7.45 12.42 -4.76
N GLY A 54 6.21 12.70 -4.39
CA GLY A 54 5.39 13.79 -4.93
C GLY A 54 4.90 13.60 -6.37
N SER A 55 4.89 12.36 -6.89
CA SER A 55 4.45 12.07 -8.26
C SER A 55 2.96 11.70 -8.32
N PRO A 56 2.16 12.24 -9.26
CA PRO A 56 0.77 11.85 -9.46
C PRO A 56 0.61 10.42 -10.06
N ARG A 57 1.71 9.76 -10.44
CA ARG A 57 1.70 8.39 -10.98
C ARG A 57 2.15 7.34 -9.97
N LEU A 58 2.50 7.73 -8.75
CA LEU A 58 2.82 6.84 -7.66
C LEU A 58 1.67 6.85 -6.63
N GLY A 59 1.21 5.67 -6.22
CA GLY A 59 0.19 5.54 -5.19
C GLY A 59 0.29 4.21 -4.45
N ILE A 60 -0.81 3.81 -3.82
CA ILE A 60 -0.87 2.65 -2.93
C ILE A 60 -1.78 1.58 -3.53
N LEU A 61 -1.36 0.32 -3.39
CA LEU A 61 -2.21 -0.85 -3.51
C LEU A 61 -2.56 -1.30 -2.08
N ALA A 62 -3.84 -1.18 -1.73
CA ALA A 62 -4.35 -1.63 -0.44
C ALA A 62 -4.80 -3.10 -0.57
N ASP A 63 -4.10 -4.03 0.09
CA ASP A 63 -4.51 -5.43 0.16
C ASP A 63 -5.05 -5.76 1.55
N PHE A 64 -6.33 -6.16 1.59
CA PHE A 64 -7.05 -6.43 2.83
C PHE A 64 -6.46 -7.62 3.61
N TYR A 65 -5.82 -8.58 2.94
CA TYR A 65 -5.15 -9.69 3.62
C TYR A 65 -3.95 -9.20 4.43
N HIS A 66 -3.11 -8.35 3.85
CA HIS A 66 -1.94 -7.79 4.53
C HIS A 66 -2.35 -6.79 5.61
N MET A 67 -3.31 -5.92 5.30
CA MET A 67 -3.82 -4.93 6.24
C MET A 67 -4.44 -5.58 7.48
N ASN A 68 -5.14 -6.71 7.34
CA ASN A 68 -5.69 -7.46 8.47
C ASN A 68 -4.63 -7.90 9.50
N LEU A 69 -3.37 -8.07 9.09
CA LEU A 69 -2.28 -8.49 9.96
C LEU A 69 -1.52 -7.31 10.58
N GLU A 70 -1.44 -6.19 9.87
CA GLU A 70 -0.56 -5.07 10.23
C GLU A 70 -1.33 -3.85 10.75
N GLU A 71 -2.48 -3.51 10.16
CA GLU A 71 -3.26 -2.34 10.56
C GLU A 71 -4.02 -2.60 11.86
N ALA A 72 -3.99 -1.63 12.78
CA ALA A 72 -4.77 -1.70 14.01
C ALA A 72 -6.27 -1.49 13.74
N ASP A 73 -6.58 -0.60 12.78
CA ASP A 73 -7.92 -0.30 12.30
C ASP A 73 -7.86 -0.10 10.79
N MET A 74 -8.35 -1.07 10.03
CA MET A 74 -8.28 -1.03 8.57
C MET A 74 -9.14 0.09 7.97
N GLU A 75 -10.31 0.37 8.53
CA GLU A 75 -11.24 1.37 8.00
C GLU A 75 -10.66 2.78 8.20
N GLN A 76 -10.14 3.05 9.40
CA GLN A 76 -9.48 4.32 9.69
C GLN A 76 -8.22 4.48 8.84
N SER A 77 -7.37 3.44 8.74
CA SER A 77 -6.17 3.50 7.91
C SER A 77 -6.52 3.84 6.46
N ILE A 78 -7.52 3.17 5.85
CA ILE A 78 -7.98 3.47 4.47
C ILE A 78 -8.45 4.91 4.35
N THR A 79 -9.23 5.39 5.31
CA THR A 79 -9.76 6.76 5.32
C THR A 79 -8.65 7.79 5.35
N ASP A 80 -7.62 7.57 6.18
CA ASP A 80 -6.50 8.49 6.36
C ASP A 80 -5.64 8.66 5.10
N VAL A 81 -5.56 7.64 4.24
CA VAL A 81 -4.71 7.64 3.04
C VAL A 81 -5.51 7.55 1.72
N ALA A 82 -6.82 7.76 1.78
CA ALA A 82 -7.74 7.49 0.66
C ALA A 82 -7.33 8.17 -0.66
N GLU A 83 -6.74 9.36 -0.59
CA GLU A 83 -6.26 10.10 -1.78
C GLU A 83 -5.09 9.43 -2.51
N HIS A 84 -4.33 8.58 -1.81
CA HIS A 84 -3.16 7.88 -2.36
C HIS A 84 -3.50 6.48 -2.88
N ILE A 85 -4.70 5.93 -2.61
CA ILE A 85 -5.07 4.57 -3.01
C ILE A 85 -5.45 4.52 -4.49
N PHE A 86 -4.69 3.76 -5.28
CA PHE A 86 -4.95 3.56 -6.71
C PHE A 86 -5.53 2.19 -7.03
N HIS A 87 -5.29 1.20 -6.17
CA HIS A 87 -5.75 -0.16 -6.37
C HIS A 87 -6.09 -0.82 -5.04
N VAL A 88 -7.05 -1.74 -5.08
CA VAL A 88 -7.47 -2.51 -3.91
C VAL A 88 -7.50 -3.98 -4.28
N GLN A 89 -6.83 -4.81 -3.49
CA GLN A 89 -6.95 -6.26 -3.54
C GLN A 89 -7.88 -6.74 -2.43
N LEU A 90 -8.87 -7.55 -2.82
CA LEU A 90 -9.87 -8.09 -1.92
C LEU A 90 -9.58 -9.58 -1.68
N GLY A 91 -8.66 -9.84 -0.75
CA GLY A 91 -8.45 -11.15 -0.14
C GLY A 91 -9.01 -11.17 1.28
N ASP A 92 -9.73 -12.22 1.66
CA ASP A 92 -10.09 -12.42 3.07
C ASP A 92 -8.85 -12.82 3.89
N SER A 93 -8.98 -12.91 5.21
CA SER A 93 -7.88 -13.22 6.14
C SER A 93 -7.18 -14.57 5.89
N ASN A 94 -7.83 -15.47 5.15
CA ASN A 94 -7.29 -16.77 4.73
C ASN A 94 -6.91 -16.83 3.24
N ARG A 95 -6.82 -15.67 2.57
CA ARG A 95 -6.58 -15.50 1.12
C ARG A 95 -7.65 -16.12 0.21
N LEU A 96 -8.82 -16.47 0.75
CA LEU A 96 -9.99 -16.85 -0.05
C LEU A 96 -10.81 -15.61 -0.47
N LEU A 97 -11.95 -15.86 -1.10
CA LEU A 97 -12.86 -14.80 -1.54
C LEU A 97 -13.38 -13.99 -0.33
N PRO A 98 -13.69 -12.69 -0.52
CA PRO A 98 -14.29 -11.86 0.52
C PRO A 98 -15.51 -12.51 1.18
N GLY A 99 -15.52 -12.55 2.53
CA GLY A 99 -16.55 -13.17 3.34
C GLY A 99 -16.36 -14.67 3.61
N GLN A 100 -15.27 -15.28 3.12
CA GLN A 100 -14.93 -16.69 3.38
C GLN A 100 -13.88 -16.87 4.49
N GLY A 101 -13.43 -15.80 5.12
CA GLY A 101 -12.55 -15.80 6.30
C GLY A 101 -13.24 -15.14 7.48
N HIS A 102 -12.50 -14.28 8.19
CA HIS A 102 -13.00 -13.57 9.36
C HIS A 102 -13.02 -12.05 9.19
N LEU A 103 -12.69 -11.54 8.01
CA LEU A 103 -12.85 -10.11 7.74
C LEU A 103 -14.34 -9.76 7.63
N ALA A 104 -14.72 -8.65 8.27
CA ALA A 104 -16.09 -8.19 8.34
C ALA A 104 -16.49 -7.40 7.08
N PHE A 105 -16.54 -8.07 5.92
CA PHE A 105 -17.06 -7.46 4.70
C PHE A 105 -18.55 -7.14 4.86
N GLN A 106 -18.90 -5.86 4.69
CA GLN A 106 -20.29 -5.37 4.72
C GLN A 106 -20.58 -4.61 3.42
N PRO A 107 -21.81 -4.69 2.87
CA PRO A 107 -22.26 -3.77 1.85
C PRO A 107 -22.23 -2.34 2.39
N GLY A 108 -21.75 -1.39 1.57
CA GLY A 108 -21.82 0.05 1.85
C GLY A 108 -23.20 0.64 1.58
#